data_AF-A0A2E6YP73-F1
#
_entry.id   AF-A0A2E6YP73-F1
#
_cell.length_a   1.000
_cell.length_b   1.000
_cell.length_c   1.000
_cell.angle_alpha   90.00
_cell.angle_beta   90.00
_cell.angle_gamma   90.00
#
_symmetry.space_group_name_H-M   'P 1'
#
loop_
_entity.id
_entity.type
_entity.pdbx_description
1 polymer ?
#
loop_
_entity_poly.entity_id
_entity_poly.type
_entity_poly.pdbx_seq_one_letter_code
_entity_poly.pdbx_strand_id
1 'polypeptide(L)'
;MGYRSSRDITFSLTGHSRPFIIAELSANHNGSYETAKEIISLAHEHGANAVKFQTYNPDTITLNSDLPAFTVKGGTWDGRKLYDLYSEGAMPWEWQPDLIKHAKSLGLYAISSVFDEESVDFLSDCDIDALKIASFELTHIPLIKKVASSGYPVIMSTGMASMEEVKESVKLLTAHRCQVALLHCVSSYPASVDEYNISAIKSLRREFSCTVGISDHCLDPLGSVVAVALGAKIIEKHFTRSRLEGGLDSSFSIEPIELLTLRKQVDQAYLSLGSGEISCNSTEVESRSYRRSIYTCKTVAAGERFSRENIKVVRPGHGLHPRHFENLLGRVSGRAIPHGHPITAADMEDEIL
;
A
#
# COMPACT_ATOMS: atom_id res chain seq x y z
N MET A 1 27.79 -2.76 7.64
CA MET A 1 26.36 -2.49 7.87
C MET A 1 26.26 -1.63 9.11
N GLY A 2 25.81 -0.38 8.98
CA GLY A 2 25.67 0.52 10.13
C GLY A 2 24.53 0.04 11.04
N TYR A 3 24.76 0.06 12.35
CA TYR A 3 23.73 -0.15 13.37
C TYR A 3 22.63 0.89 13.14
N ARG A 4 21.40 0.46 12.81
CA ARG A 4 20.23 1.35 12.80
C ARG A 4 19.95 1.76 14.24
N SER A 5 19.73 3.04 14.52
CA SER A 5 19.25 3.44 15.84
C SER A 5 17.82 2.89 16.01
N SER A 6 17.51 2.37 17.20
CA SER A 6 16.31 1.58 17.52
C SER A 6 14.98 2.35 17.47
N ARG A 7 14.99 3.60 17.00
CA ARG A 7 13.81 4.47 16.94
C ARG A 7 13.66 5.22 15.62
N ASP A 8 14.50 4.90 14.63
CA ASP A 8 14.50 5.54 13.31
C ASP A 8 13.59 4.82 12.30
N ILE A 9 12.46 4.23 12.73
CA ILE A 9 11.35 4.07 11.77
C ILE A 9 10.82 5.48 11.53
N THR A 10 11.47 6.19 10.61
CA THR A 10 10.83 7.32 9.99
C THR A 10 9.74 6.72 9.09
N PHE A 11 8.49 6.75 9.56
CA PHE A 11 7.33 6.50 8.69
C PHE A 11 7.24 7.50 7.53
N SER A 12 8.21 8.42 7.42
CA SER A 12 8.61 9.18 6.24
C SER A 12 8.93 8.28 5.04
N LEU A 13 7.92 7.54 4.61
CA LEU A 13 7.72 6.97 3.30
C LEU A 13 7.40 8.13 2.33
N THR A 14 8.31 9.11 2.24
CA THR A 14 8.13 10.32 1.41
C THR A 14 8.06 9.94 -0.06
N GLY A 15 6.96 10.31 -0.72
CA GLY A 15 6.78 10.39 -2.19
C GLY A 15 6.96 9.08 -2.97
N HIS A 16 8.17 8.52 -2.93
CA HIS A 16 8.70 7.46 -3.80
C HIS A 16 9.31 6.27 -3.04
N SER A 17 8.85 5.98 -1.82
CA SER A 17 9.24 4.75 -1.13
C SER A 17 8.35 3.57 -1.55
N ARG A 18 9.00 2.42 -1.80
CA ARG A 18 8.36 1.11 -2.01
C ARG A 18 7.37 0.82 -0.87
N PRO A 19 6.20 0.21 -1.13
CA PRO A 19 5.24 -0.15 -0.08
C PRO A 19 5.90 -1.03 0.99
N PHE A 20 5.65 -0.70 2.25
CA PHE A 20 6.16 -1.39 3.42
C PHE A 20 5.21 -2.51 3.85
N ILE A 21 5.68 -3.74 3.93
CA ILE A 21 4.86 -4.91 4.27
C ILE A 21 5.17 -5.38 5.68
N ILE A 22 4.13 -5.52 6.49
CA ILE A 22 4.16 -6.08 7.84
C ILE A 22 3.54 -7.47 7.78
N ALA A 23 4.33 -8.48 8.12
CA ALA A 23 3.84 -9.84 8.35
C ALA A 23 3.39 -9.96 9.82
N GLU A 24 2.08 -10.04 10.04
CA GLU A 24 1.50 -10.16 11.36
C GLU A 24 1.55 -11.62 11.83
N LEU A 25 2.27 -11.88 12.93
CA LEU A 25 2.41 -13.23 13.48
C LEU A 25 1.11 -13.66 14.16
N SER A 26 0.49 -12.75 14.93
CA SER A 26 -0.67 -13.02 15.79
C SER A 26 -0.51 -14.34 16.59
N ALA A 27 -1.57 -15.13 16.72
CA ALA A 27 -1.57 -16.44 17.37
C ALA A 27 -1.03 -17.60 16.49
N ASN A 28 -0.48 -17.33 15.29
CA ASN A 28 -0.04 -18.39 14.36
C ASN A 28 1.20 -19.17 14.86
N HIS A 29 1.84 -18.73 15.95
CA HIS A 29 2.87 -19.50 16.61
C HIS A 29 2.34 -20.78 17.28
N ASN A 30 1.02 -20.91 17.48
CA ASN A 30 0.37 -22.12 18.01
C ASN A 30 1.04 -22.66 19.29
N GLY A 31 1.40 -21.75 20.21
CA GLY A 31 2.09 -22.11 21.46
C GLY A 31 3.50 -22.72 21.28
N SER A 32 4.18 -22.46 20.17
CA SER A 32 5.53 -22.98 19.88
C SER A 32 6.53 -21.87 19.53
N TYR A 33 7.59 -21.75 20.34
CA TYR A 33 8.68 -20.80 20.11
C TYR A 33 9.39 -21.05 18.76
N GLU A 34 9.68 -22.31 18.45
CA GLU A 34 10.34 -22.68 17.19
C GLU A 34 9.46 -22.34 15.97
N THR A 35 8.14 -22.52 16.10
CA THR A 35 7.19 -22.12 15.06
C THR A 35 7.17 -20.60 14.87
N ALA A 36 7.15 -19.82 15.96
CA ALA A 36 7.27 -18.36 15.87
C ALA A 36 8.55 -17.93 15.14
N LYS A 37 9.68 -18.54 15.50
CA LYS A 37 11.00 -18.27 14.90
C LYS A 37 11.07 -18.65 13.41
N GLU A 38 10.44 -19.76 13.04
CA GLU A 38 10.31 -20.21 11.64
C GLU A 38 9.46 -19.21 10.83
N ILE A 39 8.30 -18.80 11.34
CA ILE A 39 7.43 -17.81 10.67
C ILE A 39 8.18 -16.49 10.44
N ILE A 40 8.97 -16.02 11.41
CA ILE A 40 9.80 -14.82 11.24
C ILE A 40 10.82 -14.98 10.10
N SER A 41 11.47 -16.15 10.02
CA SER A 41 12.43 -16.45 8.95
C SER A 41 11.75 -16.49 7.58
N LEU A 42 10.59 -17.13 7.49
CA LEU A 42 9.79 -17.19 6.27
C LEU A 42 9.30 -15.79 5.83
N ALA A 43 8.90 -14.94 6.77
CA ALA A 43 8.48 -13.57 6.47
C ALA A 43 9.63 -12.77 5.81
N HIS A 44 10.85 -12.90 6.35
CA HIS A 44 12.04 -12.31 5.74
C HIS A 44 12.28 -12.83 4.32
N GLU A 45 12.32 -14.15 4.15
CA GLU A 45 12.61 -14.81 2.87
C GLU A 45 11.60 -14.43 1.77
N HIS A 46 10.35 -14.15 2.14
CA HIS A 46 9.26 -13.87 1.20
C HIS A 46 8.94 -12.37 1.06
N GLY A 47 9.82 -11.51 1.60
CA GLY A 47 9.85 -10.08 1.26
C GLY A 47 9.05 -9.15 2.18
N ALA A 48 8.73 -9.60 3.41
CA ALA A 48 8.25 -8.69 4.45
C ALA A 48 9.34 -7.67 4.82
N ASN A 49 8.91 -6.49 5.26
CA ASN A 49 9.80 -5.46 5.79
C ASN A 49 9.83 -5.48 7.33
N ALA A 50 8.74 -5.92 7.96
CA ALA A 50 8.63 -6.08 9.38
C ALA A 50 7.88 -7.36 9.73
N VAL A 51 8.11 -7.84 10.93
CA VAL A 51 7.21 -8.78 11.62
C VAL A 51 6.52 -8.04 12.76
N LYS A 52 5.25 -8.40 12.99
CA LYS A 52 4.46 -7.84 14.07
C LYS A 52 4.05 -8.92 15.07
N PHE A 53 4.25 -8.60 16.35
CA PHE A 53 3.85 -9.39 17.50
C PHE A 53 2.56 -8.85 18.13
N GLN A 54 1.98 -9.60 19.06
CA GLN A 54 0.94 -9.12 19.96
C GLN A 54 1.40 -9.36 21.40
N THR A 55 1.48 -8.29 22.19
CA THR A 55 1.92 -8.34 23.58
C THR A 55 0.75 -7.97 24.47
N TYR A 56 0.15 -8.97 25.12
CA TYR A 56 -0.94 -8.79 26.07
C TYR A 56 -0.95 -9.89 27.11
N ASN A 57 -1.74 -9.68 28.16
CA ASN A 57 -2.16 -10.71 29.10
C ASN A 57 -3.69 -10.89 28.98
N PRO A 58 -4.22 -12.13 28.93
CA PRO A 58 -5.67 -12.34 28.96
C PRO A 58 -6.40 -11.61 30.10
N ASP A 59 -5.75 -11.48 31.26
CA ASP A 59 -6.30 -10.82 32.46
C ASP A 59 -6.46 -9.29 32.29
N THR A 60 -5.73 -8.67 31.37
CA THR A 60 -5.77 -7.22 31.14
C THR A 60 -6.72 -6.82 30.01
N ILE A 61 -6.98 -7.73 29.06
CA ILE A 61 -7.82 -7.47 27.89
C ILE A 61 -9.29 -7.89 28.09
N THR A 62 -9.57 -8.89 28.94
CA THR A 62 -10.93 -9.37 29.20
C THR A 62 -11.07 -9.88 30.62
N LEU A 63 -12.32 -10.15 31.04
CA LEU A 63 -12.60 -10.87 32.28
C LEU A 63 -12.81 -12.35 32.01
N ASN A 64 -12.30 -13.20 32.92
CA ASN A 64 -12.65 -14.61 32.98
C ASN A 64 -14.09 -14.76 33.50
N SER A 65 -15.05 -14.76 32.56
CA SER A 65 -16.48 -14.69 32.85
C SER A 65 -17.28 -15.55 31.89
N ASP A 66 -18.28 -16.23 32.44
CA ASP A 66 -19.23 -17.08 31.71
C ASP A 66 -20.46 -16.31 31.21
N LEU A 67 -20.53 -14.99 31.47
CA LEU A 67 -21.67 -14.19 31.05
C LEU A 67 -21.73 -14.10 29.51
N PRO A 68 -22.92 -14.04 28.89
CA PRO A 68 -23.06 -14.02 27.43
C PRO A 68 -22.35 -12.88 26.69
N ALA A 69 -21.94 -11.83 27.40
CA ALA A 69 -21.16 -10.72 26.84
C ALA A 69 -19.69 -11.08 26.57
N PHE A 70 -19.15 -12.12 27.22
CA PHE A 70 -17.78 -12.60 27.07
C PHE A 70 -17.67 -13.81 26.14
N THR A 71 -18.72 -14.12 25.39
CA THR A 71 -18.77 -15.18 24.40
C THR A 71 -18.91 -14.57 23.00
N VAL A 72 -18.02 -14.95 22.10
CA VAL A 72 -18.04 -14.50 20.70
C VAL A 72 -19.30 -15.02 20.01
N LYS A 73 -19.91 -14.16 19.18
CA LYS A 73 -21.10 -14.48 18.38
C LYS A 73 -20.79 -14.26 16.91
N GLY A 74 -20.91 -15.32 16.12
CA GLY A 74 -20.61 -15.36 14.69
C GLY A 74 -19.12 -15.42 14.37
N GLY A 75 -18.82 -15.62 13.09
CA GLY A 75 -17.46 -15.63 12.56
C GLY A 75 -16.64 -16.85 12.99
N THR A 76 -15.32 -16.73 12.82
CA THR A 76 -14.33 -17.81 12.98
C THR A 76 -14.28 -18.40 14.40
N TRP A 77 -14.64 -17.61 15.41
CA TRP A 77 -14.56 -18.01 16.82
C TRP A 77 -15.93 -18.12 17.51
N ASP A 78 -17.01 -18.29 16.75
CA ASP A 78 -18.38 -18.38 17.28
C ASP A 78 -18.49 -19.37 18.47
N GLY A 79 -19.13 -18.92 19.55
CA GLY A 79 -19.36 -19.71 20.76
C GLY A 79 -18.16 -19.83 21.70
N ARG A 80 -16.97 -19.33 21.35
CA ARG A 80 -15.79 -19.33 22.22
C ARG A 80 -15.86 -18.20 23.26
N LYS A 81 -15.34 -18.44 24.46
CA LYS A 81 -15.15 -17.37 25.46
C LYS A 81 -13.92 -16.55 25.12
N LEU A 82 -14.00 -15.24 25.33
CA LEU A 82 -12.89 -14.31 25.11
C LEU A 82 -11.64 -14.71 25.91
N TYR A 83 -11.82 -15.02 27.20
CA TYR A 83 -10.69 -15.38 28.06
C TYR A 83 -9.94 -16.64 27.56
N ASP A 84 -10.67 -17.66 27.11
CA ASP A 84 -10.08 -18.89 26.57
C ASP A 84 -9.35 -18.63 25.26
N LEU A 85 -9.92 -17.78 24.38
CA LEU A 85 -9.29 -17.40 23.12
C LEU A 85 -7.98 -16.65 23.34
N TYR A 86 -8.00 -15.61 24.18
CA TYR A 86 -6.81 -14.82 24.48
C TYR A 86 -5.77 -15.65 25.23
N SER A 87 -6.18 -16.58 26.10
CA SER A 87 -5.25 -17.48 26.79
C SER A 87 -4.55 -18.44 25.82
N GLU A 88 -5.27 -18.97 24.83
CA GLU A 88 -4.71 -19.84 23.80
C GLU A 88 -3.82 -19.07 22.81
N GLY A 89 -4.20 -17.83 22.47
CA GLY A 89 -3.50 -17.00 21.49
C GLY A 89 -2.34 -16.16 22.05
N ALA A 90 -2.20 -16.05 23.37
CA ALA A 90 -1.16 -15.23 23.99
C ALA A 90 0.23 -15.79 23.71
N MET A 91 1.13 -14.94 23.22
CA MET A 91 2.55 -15.26 23.15
C MET A 91 3.20 -15.09 24.53
N PRO A 92 3.90 -16.10 25.06
CA PRO A 92 4.69 -15.95 26.27
C PRO A 92 5.67 -14.78 26.17
N TRP A 93 5.65 -13.89 27.17
CA TRP A 93 6.41 -12.63 27.12
C TRP A 93 7.92 -12.90 27.11
N GLU A 94 8.36 -13.95 27.81
CA GLU A 94 9.77 -14.37 27.85
C GLU A 94 10.34 -14.76 26.48
N TRP A 95 9.50 -15.07 25.49
CA TRP A 95 9.96 -15.38 24.12
C TRP A 95 10.29 -14.12 23.32
N GLN A 96 9.58 -13.02 23.59
CA GLN A 96 9.57 -11.85 22.71
C GLN A 96 10.95 -11.18 22.56
N PRO A 97 11.78 -11.00 23.60
CA PRO A 97 13.09 -10.37 23.45
C PRO A 97 14.00 -11.12 22.47
N ASP A 98 14.03 -12.46 22.55
CA ASP A 98 14.85 -13.30 21.66
C ASP A 98 14.28 -13.37 20.24
N LEU A 99 12.95 -13.41 20.08
CA LEU A 99 12.30 -13.37 18.77
C LEU A 99 12.49 -12.01 18.07
N ILE A 100 12.41 -10.90 18.81
CA ILE A 100 12.71 -9.55 18.31
C ILE A 100 14.16 -9.49 17.84
N LYS A 101 15.11 -9.97 18.65
CA LYS A 101 16.53 -10.05 18.26
C LYS A 101 16.73 -10.91 17.01
N HIS A 102 16.04 -12.04 16.89
CA HIS A 102 16.07 -12.89 15.71
C HIS A 102 15.57 -12.15 14.47
N ALA A 103 14.40 -11.49 14.55
CA ALA A 103 13.86 -10.67 13.45
C ALA A 103 14.84 -9.58 13.00
N LYS A 104 15.42 -8.84 13.95
CA LYS A 104 16.41 -7.78 13.64
C LYS A 104 17.68 -8.34 13.03
N SER A 105 18.12 -9.53 13.43
CA SER A 105 19.30 -10.20 12.84
C SER A 105 19.10 -10.55 11.36
N LEU A 106 17.84 -10.74 10.93
CA LEU A 106 17.44 -10.93 9.53
C LEU A 106 17.21 -9.60 8.79
N GLY A 107 17.36 -8.46 9.47
CA GLY A 107 17.13 -7.13 8.89
C GLY A 107 15.66 -6.73 8.78
N LEU A 108 14.75 -7.44 9.45
CA LEU A 108 13.36 -7.03 9.62
C LEU A 108 13.25 -5.98 10.72
N TYR A 109 12.28 -5.09 10.58
CA TYR A 109 11.80 -4.29 11.71
C TYR A 109 10.91 -5.15 12.63
N ALA A 110 10.97 -4.90 13.93
CA ALA A 110 10.13 -5.54 14.92
C ALA A 110 9.09 -4.54 15.43
N ILE A 111 7.81 -4.90 15.29
CA ILE A 111 6.66 -4.10 15.70
C ILE A 111 5.83 -4.94 16.66
N SER A 112 5.15 -4.36 17.65
CA SER A 112 4.21 -5.12 18.47
C SER A 112 2.94 -4.34 18.76
N SER A 113 1.80 -5.03 18.72
CA SER A 113 0.54 -4.53 19.25
C SER A 113 0.57 -4.55 20.77
N VAL A 114 0.17 -3.43 21.38
CA VAL A 114 -0.03 -3.28 22.83
C VAL A 114 -1.51 -3.17 23.15
N PHE A 115 -1.91 -3.76 24.26
CA PHE A 115 -3.33 -3.87 24.65
C PHE A 115 -3.60 -3.30 26.05
N ASP A 116 -2.55 -3.01 26.81
CA ASP A 116 -2.59 -2.46 28.16
C ASP A 116 -1.28 -1.72 28.49
N GLU A 117 -1.23 -0.98 29.59
CA GLU A 117 -0.05 -0.21 29.96
C GLU A 117 1.17 -1.07 30.31
N GLU A 118 0.99 -2.29 30.81
CA GLU A 118 2.07 -3.21 31.18
C GLU A 118 2.81 -3.72 29.94
N SER A 119 2.07 -3.99 28.86
CA SER A 119 2.64 -4.38 27.56
C SER A 119 3.52 -3.27 26.96
N VAL A 120 3.18 -2.00 27.20
CA VAL A 120 4.03 -0.85 26.81
C VAL A 120 5.32 -0.81 27.64
N ASP A 121 5.21 -1.04 28.95
CA ASP A 121 6.38 -1.05 29.85
C ASP A 121 7.33 -2.20 29.52
N PHE A 122 6.82 -3.41 29.33
CA PHE A 122 7.61 -4.57 28.93
C PHE A 122 8.33 -4.35 27.59
N LEU A 123 7.64 -3.80 26.59
CA LEU A 123 8.24 -3.53 25.28
C LEU A 123 9.23 -2.36 25.31
N SER A 124 9.24 -1.51 26.33
CA SER A 124 10.23 -0.44 26.48
C SER A 124 11.63 -0.98 26.77
N ASP A 125 11.70 -2.17 27.38
CA ASP A 125 12.94 -2.92 27.60
C ASP A 125 13.27 -3.86 26.43
N CYS A 126 12.31 -4.07 25.52
CA CYS A 126 12.54 -4.77 24.26
C CYS A 126 13.08 -3.78 23.20
N ASP A 127 14.00 -4.23 22.35
CA ASP A 127 14.53 -3.42 21.23
C ASP A 127 13.51 -3.31 20.07
N ILE A 128 12.25 -2.95 20.38
CA ILE A 128 11.15 -2.79 19.44
C ILE A 128 11.31 -1.48 18.65
N ASP A 129 10.92 -1.49 17.39
CA ASP A 129 11.11 -0.33 16.51
C ASP A 129 9.87 0.57 16.42
N ALA A 130 8.67 0.03 16.67
CA ALA A 130 7.42 0.79 16.74
C ALA A 130 6.34 0.04 17.56
N LEU A 131 5.37 0.81 18.08
CA LEU A 131 4.18 0.28 18.73
C LEU A 131 2.99 0.30 17.79
N LYS A 132 2.14 -0.73 17.87
CA LYS A 132 0.89 -0.83 17.14
C LYS A 132 -0.28 -0.68 18.11
N ILE A 133 -1.26 0.13 17.76
CA ILE A 133 -2.59 0.17 18.40
C ILE A 133 -3.55 -0.56 17.46
N ALA A 134 -4.17 -1.63 17.95
CA ALA A 134 -5.16 -2.39 17.20
C ALA A 134 -6.51 -1.65 17.14
N SER A 135 -7.40 -2.08 16.24
CA SER A 135 -8.66 -1.37 15.98
C SER A 135 -9.58 -1.31 17.22
N PHE A 136 -9.59 -2.37 18.03
CA PHE A 136 -10.40 -2.45 19.25
C PHE A 136 -9.90 -1.49 20.33
N GLU A 137 -8.60 -1.22 20.36
CA GLU A 137 -7.94 -0.33 21.32
C GLU A 137 -7.93 1.13 20.88
N LEU A 138 -8.46 1.46 19.71
CA LEU A 138 -8.45 2.83 19.17
C LEU A 138 -9.15 3.82 20.11
N THR A 139 -10.15 3.40 20.88
CA THR A 139 -10.87 4.24 21.84
C THR A 139 -10.35 4.08 23.27
N HIS A 140 -9.30 3.29 23.49
CA HIS A 140 -8.70 3.07 24.80
C HIS A 140 -7.80 4.25 25.21
N ILE A 141 -8.42 5.36 25.63
CA ILE A 141 -7.71 6.61 25.94
C ILE A 141 -6.56 6.45 26.97
N PRO A 142 -6.69 5.67 28.06
CA PRO A 142 -5.56 5.43 28.99
C PRO A 142 -4.33 4.81 28.31
N LEU A 143 -4.49 3.69 27.61
CA LEU A 143 -3.45 3.05 26.79
C LEU A 143 -2.83 4.03 25.78
N ILE A 144 -3.64 4.80 25.05
CA ILE A 144 -3.13 5.75 24.06
C ILE A 144 -2.24 6.81 24.71
N LYS A 145 -2.57 7.28 25.91
CA LYS A 145 -1.71 8.22 26.66
C LYS A 145 -0.40 7.55 27.08
N LYS A 146 -0.44 6.29 27.53
CA LYS A 146 0.76 5.52 27.86
C LYS A 146 1.66 5.35 26.65
N VAL A 147 1.10 4.91 25.52
CA VAL A 147 1.80 4.80 24.23
C VAL A 147 2.38 6.15 23.81
N ALA A 148 1.62 7.24 23.91
CA ALA A 148 2.09 8.57 23.57
C ALA A 148 3.30 9.00 24.42
N SER A 149 3.30 8.68 25.71
CA SER A 149 4.39 9.02 26.62
C SER A 149 5.69 8.22 26.39
N SER A 150 5.59 7.05 25.75
CA SER A 150 6.75 6.19 25.45
C SER A 150 7.68 6.80 24.39
N GLY A 151 7.15 7.69 23.53
CA GLY A 151 7.89 8.32 22.44
C GLY A 151 8.19 7.41 21.24
N TYR A 152 7.67 6.17 21.21
CA TYR A 152 7.82 5.30 20.04
C TYR A 152 7.02 5.84 18.84
N PRO A 153 7.47 5.55 17.61
CA PRO A 153 6.62 5.64 16.43
C PRO A 153 5.39 4.73 16.59
N VAL A 154 4.21 5.19 16.16
CA VAL A 154 2.94 4.50 16.36
C VAL A 154 2.25 4.18 15.04
N ILE A 155 1.79 2.94 14.89
CA ILE A 155 0.90 2.51 13.80
C ILE A 155 -0.48 2.20 14.40
N MET A 156 -1.54 2.83 13.94
CA MET A 156 -2.89 2.66 14.50
C MET A 156 -3.86 2.16 13.41
N SER A 157 -4.59 1.08 13.68
CA SER A 157 -5.65 0.60 12.78
C SER A 157 -6.95 1.31 13.11
N THR A 158 -7.76 1.60 12.09
CA THR A 158 -8.98 2.40 12.23
C THR A 158 -10.25 1.59 11.96
N GLY A 159 -10.24 0.28 12.20
CA GLY A 159 -11.43 -0.55 12.01
C GLY A 159 -12.53 -0.17 13.00
N MET A 160 -13.79 -0.26 12.57
CA MET A 160 -15.00 0.09 13.34
C MET A 160 -15.14 1.57 13.74
N ALA A 161 -14.05 2.34 13.72
CA ALA A 161 -14.01 3.71 14.20
C ALA A 161 -14.71 4.70 13.26
N SER A 162 -15.38 5.66 13.86
CA SER A 162 -15.79 6.92 13.23
C SER A 162 -14.58 7.84 13.00
N MET A 163 -14.75 8.84 12.14
CA MET A 163 -13.69 9.84 11.90
C MET A 163 -13.39 10.65 13.17
N GLU A 164 -14.41 10.91 14.00
CA GLU A 164 -14.29 11.62 15.27
C GLU A 164 -13.42 10.85 16.27
N GLU A 165 -13.63 9.54 16.42
CA GLU A 165 -12.81 8.68 17.29
C GLU A 165 -11.36 8.64 16.81
N VAL A 166 -11.12 8.51 15.49
CA VAL A 166 -9.76 8.55 14.93
C VAL A 166 -9.09 9.90 15.25
N LYS A 167 -9.82 11.02 15.13
CA LYS A 167 -9.30 12.36 15.45
C LYS A 167 -8.92 12.51 16.91
N GLU A 168 -9.74 11.99 17.83
CA GLU A 168 -9.47 12.03 19.27
C GLU A 168 -8.15 11.32 19.59
N SER A 169 -7.98 10.10 19.09
CA SER A 169 -6.80 9.27 19.34
C SER A 169 -5.54 9.85 18.69
N VAL A 170 -5.62 10.32 17.45
CA VAL A 170 -4.49 10.98 16.75
C VAL A 170 -4.09 12.27 17.47
N LYS A 171 -5.05 13.05 17.99
CA LYS A 171 -4.76 14.27 18.74
C LYS A 171 -3.93 13.99 19.99
N LEU A 172 -4.22 12.91 20.71
CA LEU A 172 -3.46 12.52 21.91
C LEU A 172 -2.01 12.13 21.58
N LEU A 173 -1.82 11.34 20.51
CA LEU A 173 -0.50 10.94 20.03
C LEU A 173 0.32 12.14 19.55
N THR A 174 -0.28 12.99 18.72
CA THR A 174 0.41 14.17 18.15
C THR A 174 0.70 15.25 19.18
N ALA A 175 -0.11 15.38 20.24
CA ALA A 175 0.18 16.26 21.37
C ALA A 175 1.51 15.89 22.09
N HIS A 176 1.92 14.62 22.02
CA HIS A 176 3.20 14.14 22.53
C HIS A 176 4.28 14.03 21.44
N ARG A 177 4.03 14.60 20.24
CA ARG A 177 4.95 14.58 19.09
C ARG A 177 5.27 13.18 18.57
N CYS A 178 4.41 12.18 18.81
CA CYS A 178 4.58 10.86 18.22
C CYS A 178 4.48 10.94 16.69
N GLN A 179 5.34 10.18 16.00
CA GLN A 179 5.14 9.90 14.58
C GLN A 179 4.02 8.87 14.45
N VAL A 180 2.98 9.17 13.66
CA VAL A 180 1.81 8.31 13.52
C VAL A 180 1.68 7.81 12.09
N ALA A 181 1.30 6.55 11.93
CA ALA A 181 0.76 6.01 10.69
C ALA A 181 -0.63 5.40 10.95
N LEU A 182 -1.56 5.58 10.01
CA LEU A 182 -2.93 5.09 10.12
C LEU A 182 -3.17 3.97 9.12
N LEU A 183 -3.74 2.85 9.55
CA LEU A 183 -4.13 1.76 8.68
C LEU A 183 -5.65 1.71 8.57
N HIS A 184 -6.16 1.90 7.35
CA HIS A 184 -7.54 1.54 7.04
C HIS A 184 -7.73 0.04 7.26
N CYS A 185 -8.85 -0.37 7.86
CA CYS A 185 -9.07 -1.73 8.30
C CYS A 185 -10.56 -2.05 8.34
N VAL A 186 -10.94 -3.28 7.96
CA VAL A 186 -12.26 -3.85 8.26
C VAL A 186 -12.04 -4.98 9.25
N SER A 187 -12.59 -4.88 10.46
CA SER A 187 -12.37 -5.86 11.54
C SER A 187 -13.31 -7.06 11.40
N SER A 188 -13.24 -7.74 10.26
CA SER A 188 -13.93 -9.00 9.94
C SER A 188 -12.89 -9.99 9.41
N TYR A 189 -13.02 -11.27 9.78
CA TYR A 189 -11.96 -12.27 9.60
C TYR A 189 -12.53 -13.57 9.01
N PRO A 190 -12.45 -13.77 7.68
CA PRO A 190 -11.98 -12.83 6.66
C PRO A 190 -13.06 -11.79 6.31
N ALA A 191 -12.63 -10.59 5.94
CA ALA A 191 -13.54 -9.54 5.44
C ALA A 191 -13.95 -9.81 3.99
N SER A 192 -15.21 -9.55 3.61
CA SER A 192 -15.66 -9.71 2.22
C SER A 192 -15.30 -8.48 1.38
N VAL A 193 -15.03 -8.67 0.09
CA VAL A 193 -14.54 -7.59 -0.80
C VAL A 193 -15.49 -6.38 -0.86
N ASP A 194 -16.80 -6.59 -0.74
CA ASP A 194 -17.81 -5.53 -0.75
C ASP A 194 -17.85 -4.69 0.54
N GLU A 195 -17.32 -5.21 1.65
CA GLU A 195 -17.21 -4.49 2.93
C GLU A 195 -15.97 -3.60 3.00
N TYR A 196 -14.99 -3.80 2.12
CA TYR A 196 -13.64 -3.25 2.27
C TYR A 196 -13.58 -1.74 2.37
N ASN A 197 -14.43 -1.04 1.62
CA ASN A 197 -14.42 0.42 1.54
C ASN A 197 -12.99 1.02 1.39
N ILE A 198 -12.16 0.44 0.51
CA ILE A 198 -10.73 0.83 0.34
C ILE A 198 -10.57 2.32 0.05
N SER A 199 -11.59 2.95 -0.53
CA SER A 199 -11.64 4.41 -0.76
C SER A 199 -11.48 5.24 0.52
N ALA A 200 -11.75 4.70 1.71
CA ALA A 200 -11.50 5.34 3.00
C ALA A 200 -10.03 5.75 3.19
N ILE A 201 -9.08 5.06 2.54
CA ILE A 201 -7.66 5.45 2.50
C ILE A 201 -7.50 6.89 1.99
N LYS A 202 -8.27 7.30 0.97
CA LYS A 202 -8.24 8.68 0.47
C LYS A 202 -8.74 9.67 1.51
N SER A 203 -9.76 9.28 2.29
CA SER A 203 -10.32 10.13 3.36
C SER A 203 -9.31 10.30 4.49
N LEU A 204 -8.66 9.22 4.95
CA LEU A 204 -7.60 9.29 5.97
C LEU A 204 -6.44 10.17 5.51
N ARG A 205 -5.99 10.02 4.26
CA ARG A 205 -4.91 10.84 3.69
C ARG A 205 -5.24 12.32 3.58
N ARG A 206 -6.52 12.65 3.31
CA ARG A 206 -6.97 14.04 3.22
C ARG A 206 -7.08 14.69 4.59
N GLU A 207 -7.55 13.94 5.58
CA GLU A 207 -7.77 14.44 6.93
C GLU A 207 -6.48 14.54 7.74
N PHE A 208 -5.61 13.53 7.63
CA PHE A 208 -4.41 13.41 8.46
C PHE A 208 -3.15 13.59 7.63
N SER A 209 -2.26 14.46 8.11
CA SER A 209 -0.93 14.69 7.52
C SER A 209 0.07 13.61 7.96
N CYS A 210 -0.31 12.36 7.81
CA CYS A 210 0.47 11.21 8.24
C CYS A 210 0.52 10.12 7.17
N THR A 211 1.37 9.12 7.37
CA THR A 211 1.42 7.96 6.50
C THR A 211 0.14 7.15 6.67
N VAL A 212 -0.45 6.73 5.55
CA VAL A 212 -1.65 5.90 5.54
C VAL A 212 -1.35 4.57 4.87
N GLY A 213 -1.91 3.50 5.40
CA GLY A 213 -1.80 2.14 4.89
C GLY A 213 -3.12 1.37 4.98
N ILE A 214 -3.01 0.06 4.88
CA ILE A 214 -4.11 -0.89 5.04
C ILE A 214 -3.69 -2.04 5.96
N SER A 215 -4.57 -2.42 6.86
CA SER A 215 -4.58 -3.70 7.57
C SER A 215 -5.62 -4.57 6.89
N ASP A 216 -5.16 -5.56 6.14
CA ASP A 216 -5.97 -6.31 5.18
C ASP A 216 -6.23 -7.73 5.73
N HIS A 217 -7.50 -8.12 5.81
CA HIS A 217 -7.93 -9.42 6.34
C HIS A 217 -8.55 -10.33 5.27
N CYS A 218 -8.28 -10.06 3.99
CA CYS A 218 -8.58 -10.96 2.89
C CYS A 218 -7.44 -11.96 2.74
N LEU A 219 -7.70 -13.08 2.08
CA LEU A 219 -6.63 -13.97 1.65
C LEU A 219 -5.95 -13.46 0.38
N ASP A 220 -6.72 -12.89 -0.54
CA ASP A 220 -6.17 -12.39 -1.79
C ASP A 220 -5.46 -11.02 -1.63
N PRO A 221 -4.52 -10.70 -2.54
CA PRO A 221 -3.77 -9.44 -2.50
C PRO A 221 -4.49 -8.26 -3.17
N LEU A 222 -5.67 -8.44 -3.79
CA LEU A 222 -6.31 -7.40 -4.61
C LEU A 222 -6.57 -6.13 -3.79
N GLY A 223 -7.09 -6.29 -2.57
CA GLY A 223 -7.35 -5.17 -1.67
C GLY A 223 -6.09 -4.35 -1.40
N SER A 224 -5.00 -5.02 -1.03
CA SER A 224 -3.68 -4.41 -0.82
C SER A 224 -3.12 -3.73 -2.08
N VAL A 225 -3.29 -4.32 -3.27
CA VAL A 225 -2.84 -3.73 -4.55
C VAL A 225 -3.63 -2.47 -4.88
N VAL A 226 -4.95 -2.49 -4.74
CA VAL A 226 -5.81 -1.31 -4.95
C VAL A 226 -5.48 -0.23 -3.93
N ALA A 227 -5.22 -0.60 -2.67
CA ALA A 227 -4.82 0.33 -1.62
C ALA A 227 -3.55 1.12 -2.00
N VAL A 228 -2.54 0.46 -2.58
CA VAL A 228 -1.32 1.14 -3.09
C VAL A 228 -1.66 2.17 -4.16
N ALA A 229 -2.56 1.84 -5.10
CA ALA A 229 -3.02 2.78 -6.11
C ALA A 229 -3.75 4.00 -5.52
N LEU A 230 -4.39 3.84 -4.34
CA LEU A 230 -5.00 4.94 -3.60
C LEU A 230 -4.03 5.68 -2.67
N GLY A 231 -2.74 5.31 -2.70
CA GLY A 231 -1.66 5.94 -1.96
C GLY A 231 -1.35 5.33 -0.61
N ALA A 232 -1.82 4.11 -0.32
CA ALA A 232 -1.35 3.34 0.83
C ALA A 232 0.17 3.08 0.72
N LYS A 233 0.87 3.24 1.83
CA LYS A 233 2.31 3.05 1.94
C LYS A 233 2.71 1.90 2.87
N ILE A 234 1.79 1.48 3.74
CA ILE A 234 1.96 0.34 4.65
C ILE A 234 0.87 -0.69 4.33
N ILE A 235 1.23 -1.96 4.32
CA ILE A 235 0.33 -3.09 4.14
C ILE A 235 0.61 -4.06 5.29
N GLU A 236 -0.41 -4.40 6.06
CA GLU A 236 -0.36 -5.40 7.11
C GLU A 236 -1.26 -6.58 6.74
N LYS A 237 -0.71 -7.80 6.84
CA LYS A 237 -1.40 -9.07 6.58
C LYS A 237 -1.01 -10.09 7.65
N HIS A 238 -1.99 -10.82 8.17
CA HIS A 238 -1.72 -12.01 8.97
C HIS A 238 -0.93 -13.03 8.16
N PHE A 239 0.09 -13.62 8.76
CA PHE A 239 1.04 -14.50 8.09
C PHE A 239 1.27 -15.77 8.90
N THR A 240 1.22 -16.92 8.21
CA THR A 240 1.50 -18.23 8.80
C THR A 240 2.40 -19.04 7.88
N ARG A 241 3.08 -20.06 8.43
CA ARG A 241 3.87 -21.00 7.62
C ARG A 241 2.97 -21.96 6.81
N SER A 242 1.82 -22.34 7.38
CA SER A 242 0.85 -23.24 6.75
C SER A 242 -0.49 -23.17 7.46
N ARG A 243 -1.57 -22.95 6.72
CA ARG A 243 -2.94 -22.98 7.25
C ARG A 243 -3.39 -24.38 7.64
N LEU A 244 -2.81 -25.41 7.01
CA LEU A 244 -3.14 -26.82 7.28
C LEU A 244 -2.79 -27.25 8.71
N GLU A 245 -1.94 -26.50 9.39
CA GLU A 245 -1.52 -26.78 10.77
C GLU A 245 -2.51 -26.26 11.81
N GLY A 246 -3.57 -25.56 11.38
CA GLY A 246 -4.55 -24.98 12.28
C GLY A 246 -3.97 -23.82 13.09
N GLY A 247 -4.64 -23.47 14.18
CA GLY A 247 -4.39 -22.26 14.95
C GLY A 247 -5.58 -21.30 14.88
N LEU A 248 -5.66 -20.39 15.86
CA LEU A 248 -6.79 -19.46 16.00
C LEU A 248 -6.97 -18.57 14.77
N ASP A 249 -5.86 -18.17 14.16
CA ASP A 249 -5.83 -17.14 13.11
C ASP A 249 -5.43 -17.69 11.74
N SER A 250 -5.17 -19.00 11.65
CA SER A 250 -4.55 -19.58 10.46
C SER A 250 -5.47 -19.46 9.24
N SER A 251 -6.78 -19.66 9.41
CA SER A 251 -7.75 -19.69 8.31
C SER A 251 -7.79 -18.43 7.43
N PHE A 252 -7.39 -17.27 7.97
CA PHE A 252 -7.35 -15.99 7.26
C PHE A 252 -5.92 -15.41 7.14
N SER A 253 -4.91 -16.19 7.51
CA SER A 253 -3.50 -15.82 7.36
C SER A 253 -2.95 -16.25 6.00
N ILE A 254 -2.16 -15.39 5.35
CA ILE A 254 -1.50 -15.73 4.10
C ILE A 254 -0.26 -16.60 4.36
N GLU A 255 0.08 -17.44 3.39
CA GLU A 255 1.20 -18.38 3.40
C GLU A 255 2.42 -17.82 2.63
N PRO A 256 3.61 -18.44 2.72
CA PRO A 256 4.84 -17.88 2.15
C PRO A 256 4.75 -17.49 0.66
N ILE A 257 4.15 -18.34 -0.17
CA ILE A 257 3.99 -18.06 -1.61
C ILE A 257 3.02 -16.90 -1.89
N GLU A 258 2.03 -16.71 -1.04
CA GLU A 258 1.05 -15.64 -1.14
C GLU A 258 1.64 -14.32 -0.67
N LEU A 259 2.49 -14.32 0.37
CA LEU A 259 3.27 -13.16 0.79
C LEU A 259 4.24 -12.70 -0.32
N LEU A 260 4.92 -13.64 -0.98
CA LEU A 260 5.78 -13.33 -2.13
C LEU A 260 4.95 -12.76 -3.31
N THR A 261 3.77 -13.33 -3.55
CA THR A 261 2.84 -12.83 -4.57
C THR A 261 2.37 -11.41 -4.25
N LEU A 262 1.96 -11.16 -3.02
CA LEU A 262 1.59 -9.84 -2.51
C LEU A 262 2.74 -8.85 -2.76
N ARG A 263 3.95 -9.15 -2.28
CA ARG A 263 5.15 -8.33 -2.47
C ARG A 263 5.35 -7.93 -3.92
N LYS A 264 5.34 -8.90 -4.84
CA LYS A 264 5.53 -8.68 -6.27
C LYS A 264 4.44 -7.77 -6.84
N GLN A 265 3.17 -8.04 -6.53
CA GLN A 265 2.06 -7.29 -7.10
C GLN A 265 1.99 -5.86 -6.56
N VAL A 266 2.26 -5.63 -5.27
CA VAL A 266 2.26 -4.28 -4.71
C VAL A 266 3.44 -3.46 -5.22
N ASP A 267 4.58 -4.08 -5.53
CA ASP A 267 5.69 -3.44 -6.22
C ASP A 267 5.36 -3.04 -7.64
N GLN A 268 4.78 -3.97 -8.40
CA GLN A 268 4.38 -3.71 -9.77
C GLN A 268 3.33 -2.60 -9.82
N ALA A 269 2.35 -2.61 -8.91
CA ALA A 269 1.37 -1.55 -8.77
C ALA A 269 2.06 -0.22 -8.47
N TYR A 270 2.92 -0.18 -7.45
CA TYR A 270 3.68 1.01 -7.08
C TYR A 270 4.50 1.59 -8.24
N LEU A 271 5.27 0.76 -8.95
CA LEU A 271 6.08 1.17 -10.11
C LEU A 271 5.22 1.66 -11.28
N SER A 272 4.04 1.06 -11.46
CA SER A 272 3.13 1.40 -12.56
C SER A 272 2.39 2.72 -12.38
N LEU A 273 2.32 3.26 -11.15
CA LEU A 273 1.66 4.55 -10.90
C LEU A 273 2.36 5.72 -11.60
N GLY A 274 3.69 5.65 -11.74
CA GLY A 274 4.48 6.70 -12.40
C GLY A 274 4.31 8.09 -11.76
N SER A 275 4.53 9.14 -12.56
CA SER A 275 4.40 10.54 -12.11
C SER A 275 2.99 11.12 -12.27
N GLY A 276 2.10 10.43 -13.00
CA GLY A 276 0.80 10.98 -13.41
C GLY A 276 0.87 12.01 -14.55
N GLU A 277 2.07 12.36 -15.04
CA GLU A 277 2.23 13.29 -16.16
C GLU A 277 1.95 12.61 -17.50
N ILE A 278 1.08 13.22 -18.31
CA ILE A 278 0.85 12.79 -19.70
C ILE A 278 2.01 13.29 -20.55
N SER A 279 3.01 12.44 -20.73
CA SER A 279 4.16 12.71 -21.58
C SER A 279 4.45 11.52 -22.49
N CYS A 280 5.18 11.77 -23.57
CA CYS A 280 5.64 10.70 -24.45
C CYS A 280 6.92 10.14 -23.86
N ASN A 281 6.92 8.86 -23.51
CA ASN A 281 8.14 8.25 -23.00
C ASN A 281 9.16 8.08 -24.13
N SER A 282 10.43 7.81 -23.77
CA SER A 282 11.52 7.65 -24.72
C SER A 282 11.27 6.52 -25.74
N THR A 283 10.58 5.44 -25.33
CA THR A 283 10.25 4.31 -26.22
C THR A 283 9.17 4.65 -27.25
N GLU A 284 8.34 5.65 -26.98
CA GLU A 284 7.27 6.10 -27.87
C GLU A 284 7.70 7.20 -28.85
N VAL A 285 8.85 7.85 -28.63
CA VAL A 285 9.32 8.97 -29.47
C VAL A 285 9.46 8.54 -30.92
N GLU A 286 10.07 7.38 -31.18
CA GLU A 286 10.22 6.84 -32.52
C GLU A 286 8.87 6.52 -33.16
N SER A 287 7.91 6.05 -32.35
CA SER A 287 6.55 5.75 -32.80
C SER A 287 5.78 7.00 -33.24
N ARG A 288 6.23 8.21 -32.89
CA ARG A 288 5.64 9.46 -33.43
C ARG A 288 5.77 9.55 -34.95
N SER A 289 6.78 8.93 -35.54
CA SER A 289 6.92 8.84 -37.00
C SER A 289 5.76 8.10 -37.68
N TYR A 290 5.02 7.25 -36.95
CA TYR A 290 3.82 6.57 -37.47
C TYR A 290 2.52 7.36 -37.25
N ARG A 291 2.59 8.60 -36.74
CA ARG A 291 1.42 9.50 -36.69
C ARG A 291 1.02 9.92 -38.09
N ARG A 292 -0.17 10.51 -38.21
CA ARG A 292 -0.60 11.09 -39.49
C ARG A 292 0.02 12.46 -39.69
N SER A 293 0.33 12.78 -40.92
CA SER A 293 0.68 14.12 -41.38
C SER A 293 0.07 14.35 -42.77
N ILE A 294 0.28 15.53 -43.35
CA ILE A 294 -0.32 15.88 -44.63
C ILE A 294 0.59 15.43 -45.77
N TYR A 295 0.04 14.66 -46.70
CA TYR A 295 0.72 14.15 -47.89
C TYR A 295 -0.09 14.45 -49.14
N THR A 296 0.59 14.46 -50.27
CA THR A 296 -0.05 14.45 -51.59
C THR A 296 -0.70 13.07 -51.86
N CYS A 297 -2.00 13.06 -52.18
CA CYS A 297 -2.70 11.88 -52.68
C CYS A 297 -2.81 11.86 -54.21
N LYS A 298 -2.44 12.97 -54.87
CA LYS A 298 -2.15 13.08 -56.30
C LYS A 298 -0.93 14.00 -56.48
N THR A 299 -0.23 13.91 -57.60
CA THR A 299 0.82 14.88 -57.93
C THR A 299 0.23 16.30 -57.97
N VAL A 300 0.91 17.27 -57.35
CA VAL A 300 0.57 18.70 -57.33
C VAL A 300 1.62 19.45 -58.15
N ALA A 301 1.23 20.24 -59.15
CA ALA A 301 2.17 21.03 -59.96
C ALA A 301 2.61 22.33 -59.25
N ALA A 302 3.73 22.92 -59.69
CA ALA A 302 4.10 24.26 -59.26
C ALA A 302 3.02 25.28 -59.70
N GLY A 303 2.63 26.19 -58.81
CA GLY A 303 1.52 27.12 -59.03
C GLY A 303 0.12 26.51 -58.84
N GLU A 304 -0.01 25.20 -58.57
CA GLU A 304 -1.30 24.55 -58.32
C GLU A 304 -1.77 24.81 -56.88
N ARG A 305 -3.10 24.90 -56.69
CA ARG A 305 -3.69 25.03 -55.35
C ARG A 305 -3.85 23.68 -54.67
N PHE A 306 -3.52 23.61 -53.37
CA PHE A 306 -3.86 22.45 -52.56
C PHE A 306 -5.38 22.33 -52.34
N SER A 307 -5.91 21.12 -52.44
CA SER A 307 -7.32 20.82 -52.36
C SER A 307 -7.58 19.45 -51.72
N ARG A 308 -8.84 19.17 -51.34
CA ARG A 308 -9.19 17.87 -50.72
C ARG A 308 -8.99 16.68 -51.67
N GLU A 309 -8.89 16.95 -52.98
CA GLU A 309 -8.72 15.97 -54.03
C GLU A 309 -7.26 15.62 -54.31
N ASN A 310 -6.30 16.49 -53.96
CA ASN A 310 -4.87 16.30 -54.22
C ASN A 310 -4.01 16.13 -52.95
N ILE A 311 -4.52 16.49 -51.77
CA ILE A 311 -3.85 16.24 -50.48
C ILE A 311 -4.73 15.44 -49.52
N LYS A 312 -4.10 14.70 -48.59
CA LYS A 312 -4.78 13.88 -47.60
C LYS A 312 -3.98 13.78 -46.31
N VAL A 313 -4.69 13.64 -45.19
CA VAL A 313 -4.08 13.32 -43.89
C VAL A 313 -3.91 11.80 -43.78
N VAL A 314 -2.67 11.34 -43.96
CA VAL A 314 -2.30 9.91 -43.95
C VAL A 314 -1.03 9.69 -43.13
N ARG A 315 -0.69 8.42 -42.85
CA ARG A 315 0.62 8.04 -42.30
C ARG A 315 1.63 7.92 -43.44
N PRO A 316 2.95 8.10 -43.19
CA PRO A 316 3.59 8.39 -41.90
C PRO A 316 3.57 9.88 -41.50
N GLY A 317 4.27 10.24 -40.43
CA GLY A 317 4.24 11.52 -39.74
C GLY A 317 5.41 12.43 -40.12
N HIS A 318 5.81 12.45 -41.40
CA HIS A 318 6.96 13.24 -41.88
C HIS A 318 6.58 14.55 -42.59
N GLY A 319 5.30 14.78 -42.84
CA GLY A 319 4.79 16.04 -43.38
C GLY A 319 4.28 17.01 -42.31
N LEU A 320 3.63 18.08 -42.75
CA LEU A 320 3.01 19.08 -41.89
C LEU A 320 1.99 18.44 -40.95
N HIS A 321 1.94 18.98 -39.74
CA HIS A 321 0.99 18.52 -38.73
C HIS A 321 -0.45 18.67 -39.26
N PRO A 322 -1.35 17.68 -39.08
CA PRO A 322 -2.72 17.72 -39.61
C PRO A 322 -3.55 18.95 -39.25
N ARG A 323 -3.20 19.63 -38.14
CA ARG A 323 -3.77 20.93 -37.73
C ARG A 323 -3.72 21.99 -38.83
N HIS A 324 -2.76 21.91 -39.75
CA HIS A 324 -2.59 22.87 -40.84
C HIS A 324 -3.43 22.52 -42.08
N PHE A 325 -4.16 21.40 -42.09
CA PHE A 325 -4.84 20.91 -43.28
C PHE A 325 -5.83 21.91 -43.87
N GLU A 326 -6.70 22.50 -43.04
CA GLU A 326 -7.67 23.50 -43.50
C GLU A 326 -7.00 24.78 -43.99
N ASN A 327 -5.95 25.25 -43.30
CA ASN A 327 -5.19 26.43 -43.70
C ASN A 327 -4.40 26.23 -45.00
N LEU A 328 -4.13 24.98 -45.35
CA LEU A 328 -3.42 24.61 -46.56
C LEU A 328 -4.34 24.64 -47.79
N LEU A 329 -5.64 24.36 -47.61
CA LEU A 329 -6.60 24.34 -48.71
C LEU A 329 -6.68 25.72 -49.39
N GLY A 330 -6.62 25.71 -50.72
CA GLY A 330 -6.63 26.92 -51.55
C GLY A 330 -5.28 27.63 -51.66
N ARG A 331 -4.26 27.29 -50.85
CA ARG A 331 -2.91 27.85 -51.01
C ARG A 331 -2.19 27.29 -52.23
N VAL A 332 -1.24 28.05 -52.75
CA VAL A 332 -0.47 27.73 -53.95
C VAL A 332 0.83 27.00 -53.58
N SER A 333 1.12 25.91 -54.27
CA SER A 333 2.38 25.18 -54.15
C SER A 333 3.50 25.89 -54.89
N GLY A 334 4.59 26.25 -54.21
CA GLY A 334 5.73 26.94 -54.83
C GLY A 334 6.61 26.04 -55.71
N ARG A 335 6.37 24.71 -55.67
CA ARG A 335 7.04 23.72 -56.52
C ARG A 335 6.13 22.55 -56.86
N ALA A 336 6.56 21.71 -57.79
CA ALA A 336 5.88 20.44 -58.05
C ALA A 336 6.17 19.41 -56.95
N ILE A 337 5.15 18.72 -56.47
CA ILE A 337 5.23 17.69 -55.42
C ILE A 337 4.62 16.38 -55.97
N PRO A 338 5.39 15.29 -56.11
CA PRO A 338 4.86 14.03 -56.63
C PRO A 338 3.82 13.40 -55.68
N HIS A 339 3.00 12.47 -56.20
CA HIS A 339 2.13 11.62 -55.37
C HIS A 339 2.91 10.92 -54.24
N GLY A 340 2.30 10.80 -53.06
CA GLY A 340 2.85 10.04 -51.94
C GLY A 340 3.99 10.75 -51.20
N HIS A 341 4.20 12.04 -51.42
CA HIS A 341 5.24 12.83 -50.75
C HIS A 341 4.67 13.63 -49.57
N PRO A 342 5.44 13.83 -48.48
CA PRO A 342 5.04 14.68 -47.38
C PRO A 342 5.00 16.13 -47.85
N ILE A 343 3.97 16.86 -47.43
CA ILE A 343 3.93 18.31 -47.59
C ILE A 343 4.70 18.91 -46.42
N THR A 344 5.59 19.84 -46.69
CA THR A 344 6.46 20.54 -45.73
C THR A 344 6.25 22.05 -45.84
N ALA A 345 6.77 22.82 -44.89
CA ALA A 345 6.67 24.28 -44.96
C ALA A 345 7.39 24.86 -46.20
N ALA A 346 8.42 24.18 -46.69
CA ALA A 346 9.18 24.58 -47.87
C ALA A 346 8.44 24.39 -49.21
N ASP A 347 7.27 23.74 -49.20
CA ASP A 347 6.46 23.53 -50.39
C ASP A 347 5.53 24.71 -50.73
N MET A 348 5.54 25.74 -49.89
CA MET A 348 4.62 26.88 -49.99
C MET A 348 5.32 28.09 -50.62
N GLU A 349 4.60 28.82 -51.47
CA GLU A 349 5.08 30.07 -52.10
C GLU A 349 5.17 31.23 -51.10
N ASP A 350 4.30 31.23 -50.09
CA ASP A 350 4.30 32.16 -48.96
C ASP A 350 4.89 31.48 -47.72
N GLU A 351 5.64 32.21 -46.88
CA GLU A 351 6.12 31.69 -45.61
C GLU A 351 4.97 31.12 -44.76
N ILE A 352 5.14 29.89 -44.27
CA ILE A 352 4.31 29.33 -43.20
C ILE A 352 5.22 29.04 -42.02
N LEU A 353 5.19 29.95 -41.05
CA LEU A 353 4.74 29.68 -39.68
C LEU A 353 4.62 30.99 -38.89
#